data_AF-A0A956P1P9-F1
#
_entry.id   AF-A0A956P1P9-F1
#
_cell.length_a   1.000
_cell.length_b   1.000
_cell.length_c   1.000
_cell.angle_alpha   90.00
_cell.angle_beta   90.00
_cell.angle_gamma   90.00
#
_symmetry.space_group_name_H-M   'P 1'
#
loop_
_entity.id
_entity.type
_entity.pdbx_description
1 polymer ?
#
loop_
_entity_poly.entity_id
_entity_poly.type
_entity_poly.pdbx_seq_one_letter_code
_entity_poly.pdbx_strand_id
1 'polypeptide(L)' 'PRHLILADGDFSPLLSKTANSVIRYQPDRVVAVLDSTRAGQTVQQVLGFGGDIPVVATMQEGLAL' A
#
# COMPACT_ATOMS: atom_id res chain seq x y z
N PRO A 1 9.32 -7.43 11.21
CA PRO A 1 8.55 -6.17 11.41
C PRO A 1 7.47 -6.09 10.33
N ARG A 2 6.31 -5.51 10.66
CA ARG A 2 5.18 -5.32 9.74
C ARG A 2 5.02 -3.82 9.45
N HIS A 3 4.74 -3.46 8.21
CA HIS A 3 4.71 -2.08 7.72
C HIS A 3 3.33 -1.72 7.18
N LEU A 4 2.75 -0.65 7.73
CA LEU A 4 1.67 0.11 7.09
C LEU A 4 2.33 1.28 6.36
N ILE A 5 2.17 1.36 5.04
CA ILE A 5 2.79 2.40 4.23
C ILE A 5 1.81 3.54 4.03
N LEU A 6 2.14 4.75 4.51
CA LEU A 6 1.35 5.96 4.24
C LEU A 6 1.72 6.54 2.88
N ALA A 7 0.77 6.61 1.96
CA ALA A 7 0.94 7.18 0.62
C ALA A 7 -0.35 7.90 0.14
N ASP A 8 -1.08 8.50 1.07
CA ASP A 8 -2.40 9.09 0.83
C ASP A 8 -2.36 10.17 -0.25
N GLY A 9 -3.21 10.02 -1.28
CA GLY A 9 -3.25 10.87 -2.48
C GLY A 9 -2.17 10.58 -3.53
N ASP A 10 -1.01 10.06 -3.12
CA ASP A 10 0.17 9.91 -4.00
C ASP A 10 0.47 8.47 -4.44
N PHE A 11 -0.30 7.47 -3.98
CA PHE A 11 0.01 6.06 -4.23
C PHE A 11 -0.08 5.67 -5.70
N SER A 12 1.05 5.72 -6.39
CA SER A 12 1.13 5.48 -7.83
C SER A 12 2.52 4.99 -8.25
N PRO A 13 2.66 4.42 -9.46
CA PRO A 13 3.96 4.00 -9.99
C PRO A 13 5.02 5.11 -10.04
N LEU A 14 4.60 6.38 -10.21
CA LEU A 14 5.51 7.51 -10.42
C LEU A 14 5.76 8.36 -9.17
N LEU A 15 4.78 8.50 -8.28
CA LEU A 15 4.86 9.45 -7.15
C LEU A 15 5.30 8.79 -5.84
N SER A 16 5.09 7.47 -5.68
CA SER A 16 5.30 6.78 -4.39
C SER A 16 6.50 5.83 -4.38
N LYS A 17 7.67 6.28 -4.84
CA LYS A 17 8.87 5.43 -5.03
C LYS A 17 9.28 4.61 -3.80
N THR A 18 9.13 5.17 -2.59
CA THR A 18 9.47 4.47 -1.35
C THR A 18 8.50 3.32 -1.10
N ALA A 19 7.19 3.55 -1.27
CA ALA A 19 6.17 2.51 -1.21
C ALA A 19 6.45 1.42 -2.25
N ASN A 20 6.66 1.83 -3.50
CA ASN A 20 6.92 0.92 -4.64
C ASN A 20 8.13 0.03 -4.39
N SER A 21 9.22 0.58 -3.84
CA SER A 21 10.43 -0.18 -3.52
C SER A 21 10.18 -1.23 -2.44
N VAL A 22 9.54 -0.84 -1.33
CA VAL A 22 9.25 -1.77 -0.23
C VAL A 22 8.30 -2.88 -0.69
N ILE A 23 7.24 -2.53 -1.41
CA ILE A 23 6.28 -3.49 -1.98
C ILE A 23 6.97 -4.46 -2.95
N ARG A 24 7.87 -3.97 -3.81
CA ARG A 24 8.54 -4.79 -4.83
C ARG A 24 9.55 -5.76 -4.24
N TYR A 25 10.32 -5.32 -3.25
CA TYR A 25 11.48 -6.07 -2.76
C TYR A 25 11.26 -6.72 -1.39
N GLN A 26 10.25 -6.30 -0.64
CA GLN A 26 9.91 -6.83 0.68
C GLN A 26 8.38 -6.94 0.89
N PRO A 27 7.62 -7.51 -0.07
CA PRO A 27 6.15 -7.54 0.00
C PRO A 27 5.62 -8.19 1.27
N ASP A 28 6.28 -9.25 1.77
CA ASP A 28 5.87 -9.99 2.98
C ASP A 28 5.93 -9.14 4.27
N ARG A 29 6.56 -7.96 4.21
CA ARG A 29 6.61 -7.03 5.34
C ARG A 29 5.53 -5.97 5.28
N VAL A 30 4.77 -5.85 4.18
CA VAL A 30 3.75 -4.82 3.99
C VAL A 30 2.38 -5.40 4.29
N VAL A 31 1.67 -4.81 5.25
CA VAL A 31 0.32 -5.27 5.64
C VAL A 31 -0.76 -4.54 4.88
N ALA A 32 -0.53 -3.27 4.52
CA ALA A 32 -1.43 -2.45 3.74
C ALA A 32 -0.72 -1.17 3.27
N VAL A 33 -1.34 -0.49 2.32
CA VAL A 33 -1.04 0.91 1.96
C VAL A 33 -2.21 1.78 2.38
N LEU A 34 -1.96 2.87 3.10
CA LEU A 34 -2.99 3.87 3.39
C LEU A 34 -3.02 4.89 2.25
N ASP A 35 -4.11 4.85 1.47
CA ASP A 35 -4.48 5.87 0.51
C ASP A 35 -6.01 5.90 0.35
N SER A 36 -6.63 6.94 0.91
CA SER A 36 -8.07 7.17 0.90
C SER A 36 -8.63 7.32 -0.51
N THR A 37 -7.84 7.78 -1.48
CA THR A 37 -8.27 7.96 -2.87
C THR A 37 -8.37 6.64 -3.63
N ARG A 38 -7.77 5.56 -3.11
CA ARG A 38 -7.70 4.24 -3.73
C ARG A 38 -8.18 3.12 -2.80
N ALA A 39 -8.83 3.47 -1.69
CA ALA A 39 -9.32 2.52 -0.71
C ALA A 39 -10.22 1.44 -1.34
N GLY A 40 -10.05 0.19 -0.89
CA GLY A 40 -10.76 -0.98 -1.42
C GLY A 40 -10.10 -1.62 -2.65
N GLN A 41 -9.06 -1.00 -3.21
CA GLN A 41 -8.21 -1.63 -4.22
C GLN A 41 -7.10 -2.46 -3.57
N THR A 42 -6.46 -3.29 -4.36
CA THR A 42 -5.21 -3.96 -4.04
C THR A 42 -4.04 -3.22 -4.65
N VAL A 43 -2.86 -3.39 -4.07
CA VAL A 43 -1.60 -2.88 -4.62
C VAL A 43 -1.36 -3.42 -6.04
N GLN A 44 -1.75 -4.66 -6.35
CA GLN A 44 -1.73 -5.22 -7.70
C GLN A 44 -2.52 -4.37 -8.71
N GLN A 45 -3.71 -3.90 -8.33
CA GLN A 45 -4.56 -3.06 -9.18
C GLN A 45 -3.95 -1.67 -9.41
N VAL A 46 -3.26 -1.10 -8.40
CA VAL A 46 -2.69 0.25 -8.49
C VAL A 46 -1.33 0.27 -9.19
N LEU A 47 -0.46 -0.68 -8.89
CA LEU A 47 0.93 -0.69 -9.36
C LEU A 47 1.22 -1.73 -10.45
N GLY A 48 0.33 -2.70 -10.68
CA GLY A 48 0.56 -3.84 -11.57
C GLY A 48 1.45 -4.94 -10.96
N PHE A 49 1.85 -4.81 -9.69
CA PHE A 49 2.58 -5.80 -8.91
C PHE A 49 2.21 -5.64 -7.42
N GLY A 50 2.65 -6.56 -6.56
CA GLY A 50 2.43 -6.48 -5.10
C GLY A 50 1.22 -7.26 -4.60
N GLY A 51 0.51 -7.97 -5.48
CA GLY A 51 -0.52 -8.95 -5.07
C GLY A 51 -1.66 -8.34 -4.27
N ASP A 52 -2.17 -9.13 -3.33
CA ASP A 52 -3.40 -8.84 -2.58
C ASP A 52 -3.19 -7.89 -1.40
N ILE A 53 -2.06 -7.18 -1.31
CA ILE A 53 -1.85 -6.16 -0.28
C ILE A 53 -2.98 -5.13 -0.40
N PRO A 54 -3.80 -4.92 0.64
CA PRO A 54 -4.95 -4.03 0.56
C PRO A 54 -4.54 -2.56 0.64
N VAL A 55 -5.31 -1.72 -0.05
CA VAL A 55 -5.29 -0.27 0.13
C VAL A 55 -6.43 0.12 1.07
N VAL A 56 -6.08 0.75 2.20
CA VAL A 56 -7.02 1.15 3.26
C VAL A 56 -7.20 2.66 3.29
N ALA A 57 -8.36 3.12 3.79
CA ALA A 57 -8.68 4.55 3.88
C ALA A 57 -8.15 5.19 5.16
N THR A 58 -7.98 4.41 6.23
CA THR A 58 -7.66 4.96 7.56
C THR A 58 -6.54 4.22 8.27
N MET A 59 -5.88 4.92 9.20
CA MET A 59 -4.89 4.31 10.10
C MET A 59 -5.51 3.20 10.96
N GLN A 60 -6.77 3.36 11.37
CA GLN A 60 -7.48 2.38 12.19
C GLN A 60 -7.67 1.06 11.44
N GLU A 61 -8.08 1.11 10.18
CA GLU A 61 -8.19 -0.07 9.31
C GLU A 61 -6.82 -0.75 9.16
N GLY A 62 -5.76 0.03 8.89
CA GLY A 62 -4.42 -0.51 8.73
C GLY A 62 -3.83 -1.15 10.00
N LEU A 63 -4.15 -0.61 11.18
CA LEU A 63 -3.72 -1.15 12.48
C LEU A 63 -4.49 -2.41 12.90
N ALA A 64 -5.65 -2.68 12.31
CA ALA A 64 -6.45 -3.86 12.59
C ALA A 64 -5.98 -5.13 11.83
N LEU A 65 -4.98 -5.00 10.94
CA LEU A 65 -4.47 -6.07 10.08
C LEU A 65 -3.33 -6.88 10.70
#